data_AF-A0A6A4S0Q5-F1
#
_entry.id   AF-A0A6A4S0Q5-F1
#
_cell.length_a   1.000
_cell.length_b   1.000
_cell.length_c   1.000
_cell.angle_alpha   90.00
_cell.angle_beta   90.00
_cell.angle_gamma   90.00
#
_symmetry.space_group_name_H-M   'P 1'
#
loop_
_entity.id
_entity.type
_entity.pdbx_description
1 polymer ?
#
loop_
_entity_poly.entity_id
_entity_poly.type
_entity_poly.pdbx_seq_one_letter_code
_entity_poly.pdbx_strand_id
1 'polypeptide(L)'
;MHTMTAVSDHSLFVYGGLGRDGSTLNDAWQFSTVRREWTRMTHPHKDKPRVCHTASLGNDNDVVVFGGSSNLCILIDPVRDERESLVLNVSSCYLNIVQHYDFADNRLCEDVIGKHPERFAKQLNWLPSKLRSKVDKRVSFFSNTTPVLTA
;
A
#
# COMPACT_ATOMS: atom_id res chain seq x y z
N MET A 1 10.50 5.45 13.97
CA MET A 1 9.19 4.77 13.93
C MET A 1 8.84 4.48 12.47
N HIS A 2 9.32 3.37 11.94
CA HIS A 2 9.12 2.93 10.55
C HIS A 2 8.25 1.67 10.54
N THR A 3 7.79 1.24 9.36
CA THR A 3 7.18 -0.09 9.21
C THR A 3 8.15 -1.05 8.56
N MET A 4 8.04 -2.32 8.95
CA MET A 4 8.77 -3.43 8.34
C MET A 4 7.77 -4.58 8.13
N THR A 5 7.61 -4.99 6.87
CA THR A 5 6.62 -5.99 6.47
C THR A 5 7.33 -7.13 5.75
N ALA A 6 7.06 -8.38 6.15
CA ALA A 6 7.53 -9.53 5.41
C ALA A 6 6.78 -9.62 4.07
N VAL A 7 7.50 -9.60 2.96
CA VAL A 7 6.93 -9.70 1.60
C VAL A 7 7.22 -11.04 0.94
N SER A 8 8.10 -11.85 1.54
CA SER A 8 8.35 -13.26 1.23
C SER A 8 9.10 -13.89 2.42
N ASP A 9 9.34 -15.20 2.37
CA ASP A 9 10.11 -15.93 3.39
C ASP A 9 11.51 -15.34 3.66
N HIS A 10 12.07 -14.64 2.66
CA HIS A 10 13.44 -14.17 2.69
C HIS A 10 13.61 -12.68 2.42
N SER A 11 12.50 -11.93 2.35
CA SER A 11 12.55 -10.51 2.05
C SER A 11 11.64 -9.70 2.96
N LEU A 12 12.20 -8.63 3.51
CA LEU A 12 11.47 -7.64 4.31
C LEU A 12 11.42 -6.32 3.55
N PHE A 13 10.26 -5.70 3.50
CA PHE A 13 10.07 -4.36 2.96
C PHE A 13 9.98 -3.35 4.10
N VAL A 14 10.70 -2.24 3.97
CA VAL A 14 10.73 -1.15 4.94
C VAL A 14 10.35 0.15 4.25
N TYR A 15 9.50 0.93 4.90
CA TYR A 15 9.09 2.23 4.38
C TYR A 15 9.06 3.31 5.46
N GLY A 16 9.53 4.50 5.05
CA GLY A 16 9.39 5.75 5.79
C GLY A 16 10.02 5.73 7.18
N GLY A 17 9.46 6.54 8.07
CA GLY A 17 9.90 6.71 9.45
C GLY A 17 10.44 8.10 9.72
N LEU A 18 11.38 8.19 10.67
CA LEU A 18 11.96 9.45 11.13
C LEU A 18 13.48 9.37 10.98
N GLY A 19 14.05 10.31 10.23
CA GLY A 19 15.48 10.49 10.05
C GLY A 19 16.15 11.04 11.31
N ARG A 20 17.48 10.95 11.38
CA ARG A 20 18.25 11.51 12.51
C ARG A 20 18.19 13.02 12.57
N ASP A 21 17.96 13.65 11.43
CA ASP A 21 17.73 15.09 11.28
C ASP A 21 16.31 15.52 11.67
N GLY A 22 15.48 14.58 12.13
CA GLY A 22 14.06 14.83 12.45
C GLY A 22 13.16 14.88 11.22
N SER A 23 13.68 14.66 10.01
CA SER A 23 12.86 14.64 8.81
C SER A 23 11.99 13.38 8.75
N THR A 24 10.75 13.53 8.30
CA THR A 24 9.91 12.36 7.98
C THR A 24 10.39 11.74 6.69
N LEU A 25 10.67 10.44 6.71
CA LEU A 25 11.21 9.71 5.58
C LEU A 25 10.11 9.18 4.66
N ASN A 26 10.46 9.04 3.38
CA ASN A 26 9.62 8.57 2.27
C ASN A 26 10.34 7.51 1.42
N ASP A 27 11.52 7.05 1.84
CA ASP A 27 12.27 6.06 1.09
C ASP A 27 11.82 4.65 1.45
N ALA A 28 12.04 3.74 0.49
CA ALA A 28 11.67 2.36 0.58
C ALA A 28 12.91 1.49 0.42
N TRP A 29 13.00 0.44 1.22
CA TRP A 29 14.11 -0.51 1.21
C TRP A 29 13.60 -1.93 1.27
N GLN A 30 14.35 -2.83 0.64
CA GLN A 30 14.16 -4.27 0.77
C GLN A 30 15.39 -4.88 1.40
N PHE A 31 15.19 -5.67 2.45
CA PHE A 31 16.25 -6.46 3.08
C PHE A 31 16.12 -7.91 2.66
N SER A 32 17.19 -8.48 2.10
CA SER A 32 17.30 -9.91 1.90
C SER A 32 17.85 -10.57 3.16
N THR A 33 17.10 -11.48 3.78
CA THR A 33 17.58 -12.20 4.97
C THR A 33 18.63 -13.25 4.65
N VAL A 34 18.63 -13.78 3.42
CA VAL A 34 19.63 -14.73 2.91
C VAL A 34 20.97 -14.04 2.69
N ARG A 35 20.97 -12.94 1.93
CA ARG A 35 22.19 -12.21 1.58
C ARG A 35 22.64 -11.23 2.66
N ARG A 36 21.73 -10.89 3.59
CA ARG A 36 21.90 -9.84 4.61
C ARG A 36 22.23 -8.48 4.01
N GLU A 37 21.64 -8.20 2.86
CA GLU A 37 21.89 -7.00 2.07
C GLU A 37 20.63 -6.16 1.96
N TRP A 38 20.84 -4.83 1.99
CA TRP A 38 19.80 -3.84 1.78
C TRP A 38 19.83 -3.35 0.34
N THR A 39 18.67 -3.36 -0.31
CA THR A 39 18.47 -2.80 -1.64
C THR A 39 17.49 -1.64 -1.54
N ARG A 40 17.90 -0.47 -2.03
CA ARG A 40 16.99 0.68 -2.09
C ARG A 40 15.98 0.47 -3.21
N MET A 41 14.70 0.65 -2.89
CA MET A 41 13.60 0.46 -3.83
C MET A 41 13.21 1.78 -4.49
N THR A 42 12.95 1.72 -5.79
CA THR A 42 12.32 2.80 -6.55
C THR A 42 10.80 2.69 -6.47
N HIS A 43 10.11 3.79 -6.22
CA HIS A 43 8.65 3.87 -6.16
C HIS A 43 8.20 5.30 -6.48
N PRO A 44 6.96 5.51 -6.94
CA PRO A 44 6.49 6.84 -7.37
C PRO A 44 6.16 7.79 -6.19
N HIS A 45 5.96 7.27 -4.98
CA HIS A 45 5.48 8.02 -3.80
C HIS A 45 6.56 8.88 -3.10
N LYS A 46 7.42 9.56 -3.86
CA LYS A 46 8.49 10.40 -3.33
C LYS A 46 7.97 11.69 -2.67
N ASP A 47 6.74 12.09 -2.92
CA ASP A 47 6.10 13.25 -2.28
C ASP A 47 5.37 12.90 -0.98
N LYS A 48 5.51 11.65 -0.49
CA LYS A 48 4.62 11.10 0.55
C LYS A 48 5.38 10.53 1.75
N PRO A 49 6.15 11.36 2.48
CA PRO A 49 6.79 10.92 3.71
C PRO A 49 5.76 10.48 4.75
N ARG A 50 6.10 9.46 5.54
CA ARG A 50 5.21 8.87 6.55
C ARG A 50 5.97 8.43 7.80
N VAL A 51 5.43 8.75 8.96
CA VAL A 51 5.80 8.25 10.30
C VAL A 51 4.54 7.88 11.07
N CYS A 52 4.63 7.01 12.08
CA CYS A 52 3.46 6.49 12.82
C CYS A 52 2.42 5.80 11.92
N HIS A 53 2.83 5.29 10.76
CA HIS A 53 1.95 4.60 9.81
C HIS A 53 1.95 3.10 10.08
N THR A 54 0.97 2.40 9.50
CA THR A 54 0.93 0.94 9.44
C THR A 54 1.22 0.45 8.01
N ALA A 55 1.69 -0.78 7.87
CA ALA A 55 1.92 -1.41 6.58
C ALA A 55 1.54 -2.89 6.62
N SER A 56 0.85 -3.34 5.58
CA SER A 56 0.39 -4.73 5.47
C SER A 56 0.67 -5.28 4.07
N LEU A 57 1.01 -6.56 4.00
CA LEU A 57 1.11 -7.27 2.73
C LEU A 57 -0.28 -7.40 2.11
N GLY A 58 -0.42 -6.95 0.87
CA GLY A 58 -1.62 -7.15 0.06
C GLY A 58 -1.58 -8.49 -0.68
N ASN A 59 -2.72 -8.87 -1.27
CA ASN A 59 -2.87 -10.15 -1.94
C ASN A 59 -2.14 -10.23 -3.30
N ASP A 60 -1.69 -9.10 -3.83
CA ASP A 60 -1.08 -9.02 -5.17
C ASP A 60 0.44 -8.81 -5.09
N ASN A 61 1.08 -9.28 -4.00
CA ASN A 61 2.49 -9.03 -3.67
C ASN A 61 2.84 -7.54 -3.55
N ASP A 62 1.87 -6.71 -3.22
CA ASP A 62 2.03 -5.29 -2.92
C ASP A 62 2.06 -5.04 -1.41
N VAL A 63 2.53 -3.85 -1.00
CA VAL A 63 2.49 -3.43 0.40
C VAL A 63 1.60 -2.22 0.53
N VAL A 64 0.51 -2.37 1.27
CA VAL A 64 -0.40 -1.25 1.57
C VAL A 64 0.12 -0.52 2.78
N VAL A 65 0.49 0.75 2.60
CA VAL A 65 0.85 1.66 3.70
C VAL A 65 -0.33 2.54 4.03
N PHE A 66 -0.71 2.63 5.30
CA PHE A 66 -1.90 3.37 5.70
C PHE A 66 -1.68 4.24 6.94
N GLY A 67 -2.35 5.39 6.95
CA GLY A 67 -2.30 6.35 8.05
C GLY A 67 -0.93 7.02 8.23
N GLY A 68 -0.64 7.39 9.47
CA GLY A 68 0.56 8.14 9.84
C GLY A 68 0.51 9.62 9.43
N SER A 69 1.59 10.32 9.74
CA SER A 69 1.77 11.75 9.44
C SER A 69 2.95 11.97 8.49
N SER A 70 2.87 13.02 7.66
CA SER A 70 3.99 13.51 6.86
C SER A 70 4.95 14.41 7.65
N ASN A 71 4.53 14.90 8.81
CA ASN A 71 5.36 15.74 9.67
C ASN A 71 5.16 15.32 11.13
N LEU A 72 6.23 14.88 11.79
CA LEU A 72 6.21 14.58 13.22
C LEU A 72 6.62 15.81 14.01
N CYS A 73 5.65 16.55 14.55
CA CYS A 73 5.92 17.56 15.55
C CYS A 73 5.93 16.91 16.93
N ILE A 74 7.11 16.72 17.52
CA ILE A 74 7.22 16.37 18.94
C ILE A 74 7.07 17.67 19.72
N LEU A 75 5.86 17.96 20.21
CA LEU A 75 5.65 19.03 21.18
C LEU A 75 6.06 18.48 22.55
N ILE A 76 7.23 18.88 23.02
CA ILE A 76 7.64 18.66 24.42
C ILE A 76 7.03 19.82 25.20
N ASP A 77 5.97 19.56 25.98
CA ASP A 77 5.48 20.53 26.96
C ASP A 77 6.50 20.60 28.11
N PRO A 78 7.19 21.73 28.33
CA PRO A 78 8.19 21.81 29.39
C PRO A 78 7.58 21.91 30.79
N VAL A 79 6.25 21.96 30.94
CA VAL A 79 5.62 22.34 32.22
C VAL A 79 4.39 21.49 32.53
N ARG A 80 4.60 20.29 33.09
CA ARG A 80 4.11 19.89 34.43
C ARG A 80 4.32 18.39 34.65
N ASP A 81 4.95 18.14 35.78
CA ASP A 81 4.87 16.94 36.61
C ASP A 81 3.69 16.00 36.27
N GLU A 82 4.05 14.73 36.06
CA GLU A 82 3.26 13.50 36.23
C GLU A 82 2.38 12.89 35.12
N ARG A 83 2.18 13.44 33.92
CA ARG A 83 1.53 12.64 32.84
C ARG A 83 2.08 12.91 31.45
N GLU A 84 3.03 12.08 31.03
CA GLU A 84 3.56 12.05 29.65
C GLU A 84 2.46 11.74 28.63
N SER A 85 1.80 12.77 28.11
CA SER A 85 0.89 12.64 26.98
C SER A 85 1.55 13.20 25.73
N LEU A 86 2.11 12.29 24.93
CA LEU A 86 2.55 12.57 23.56
C LEU A 86 1.32 12.91 22.70
N VAL A 87 1.12 14.19 22.39
CA VAL A 87 0.06 14.62 21.47
C VAL A 87 0.58 14.51 20.04
N LEU A 88 0.22 13.41 19.35
CA LEU A 88 0.49 13.21 17.92
C LEU A 88 -0.65 13.83 17.09
N ASN A 89 -0.38 14.93 16.38
CA ASN A 89 -1.32 15.43 15.38
C ASN A 89 -1.15 14.61 14.08
N VAL A 90 -1.97 13.58 13.91
CA VAL A 90 -1.93 12.68 12.75
C VAL A 90 -2.91 13.17 11.69
N SER A 91 -2.41 13.88 10.67
CA SER A 91 -3.21 14.16 9.48
C SER A 91 -3.31 12.88 8.64
N SER A 92 -4.44 12.17 8.75
CA SER A 92 -4.71 10.93 8.01
C SER A 92 -4.67 11.17 6.50
N CYS A 93 -3.59 10.73 5.85
CA CYS A 93 -3.48 10.72 4.40
C CYS A 93 -3.34 9.27 3.90
N TYR A 94 -4.37 8.75 3.23
CA TYR A 94 -4.35 7.46 2.53
C TYR A 94 -3.21 7.46 1.48
N LEU A 95 -2.38 6.42 1.48
CA LEU A 95 -1.33 6.26 0.48
C LEU A 95 -1.11 4.79 0.09
N ASN A 96 -1.72 4.34 -1.00
CA ASN A 96 -1.41 3.04 -1.57
C ASN A 96 0.01 3.04 -2.16
N ILE A 97 0.99 2.49 -1.43
CA ILE A 97 2.32 2.25 -1.99
C ILE A 97 2.31 0.98 -2.84
N VAL A 98 1.69 1.10 -4.02
CA VAL A 98 1.82 0.07 -5.04
C VAL A 98 3.30 0.04 -5.45
N GLN A 99 3.97 -1.10 -5.21
CA GLN A 99 5.18 -1.44 -5.95
C GLN A 99 4.77 -1.52 -7.43
N HIS A 100 5.04 -0.46 -8.18
CA HIS A 100 4.83 -0.46 -9.62
C HIS A 100 5.88 -1.36 -10.28
N TYR A 101 5.55 -2.65 -10.37
CA TYR A 101 5.99 -3.49 -11.47
C TYR A 101 4.92 -3.40 -12.56
N ASP A 102 4.76 -2.30 -13.30
CA ASP A 102 3.81 -2.19 -14.44
C ASP A 102 2.34 -2.66 -14.22
N PHE A 103 1.91 -2.95 -12.98
CA PHE A 103 0.68 -3.72 -12.69
C PHE A 103 -0.49 -2.87 -12.21
N ALA A 104 -0.28 -1.61 -11.80
CA ALA A 104 -1.38 -0.78 -11.30
C ALA A 104 -2.38 -0.38 -12.40
N ASP A 105 -1.90 -0.14 -13.62
CA ASP A 105 -2.78 0.07 -14.79
C ASP A 105 -3.57 -1.18 -15.11
N ASN A 106 -2.93 -2.36 -15.04
CA ASN A 106 -3.61 -3.63 -15.29
C ASN A 106 -4.73 -3.89 -14.28
N ARG A 107 -4.55 -3.57 -13.00
CA ARG A 107 -5.60 -3.74 -11.99
C ARG A 107 -6.80 -2.82 -12.23
N LEU A 108 -6.57 -1.55 -12.58
CA LEU A 108 -7.66 -0.63 -12.93
C LEU A 108 -8.41 -1.11 -14.18
N CYS A 109 -7.68 -1.59 -15.20
CA CYS A 109 -8.29 -2.18 -16.38
C CYS A 109 -9.07 -3.46 -16.06
N GLU A 110 -8.51 -4.37 -15.28
CA GLU A 110 -9.16 -5.61 -14.82
C GLU A 110 -10.44 -5.30 -14.01
N ASP A 111 -10.42 -4.24 -13.19
CA ASP A 111 -11.58 -3.79 -12.41
C ASP A 111 -12.70 -3.21 -13.28
N VAL A 112 -12.34 -2.39 -14.26
CA VAL A 112 -13.29 -1.81 -15.21
C VAL A 112 -13.92 -2.90 -16.07
N ILE A 113 -13.13 -3.87 -16.53
CA ILE A 113 -13.63 -5.02 -17.29
C ILE A 113 -14.51 -5.91 -16.39
N GLY A 114 -14.09 -6.14 -15.15
CA GLY A 114 -14.83 -6.91 -14.16
C GLY A 114 -16.19 -6.32 -13.80
N LYS A 115 -16.31 -4.99 -13.78
CA LYS A 115 -17.58 -4.27 -13.55
C LYS A 115 -18.52 -4.28 -14.76
N HIS A 116 -17.99 -4.42 -15.97
CA HIS A 116 -18.75 -4.35 -17.23
C HIS A 116 -18.41 -5.49 -18.20
N PRO A 117 -18.48 -6.76 -17.78
CA PRO A 117 -18.07 -7.90 -18.60
C PRO A 117 -18.83 -7.99 -19.93
N GLU A 118 -20.10 -7.58 -19.95
CA GLU A 118 -20.97 -7.57 -21.13
C GLU A 118 -20.44 -6.68 -22.25
N ARG A 119 -19.76 -5.57 -21.93
CA ARG A 119 -19.16 -4.65 -22.91
C ARG A 119 -17.91 -5.22 -23.57
N PHE A 120 -17.25 -6.16 -22.91
CA PHE A 120 -15.96 -6.72 -23.34
C PHE A 120 -16.03 -8.21 -23.68
N ALA A 121 -17.23 -8.81 -23.71
CA ALA A 121 -17.43 -10.25 -23.88
C ALA A 121 -16.73 -10.84 -25.12
N LYS A 122 -16.66 -10.09 -26.23
CA LYS A 122 -15.97 -10.52 -27.45
C LYS A 122 -14.45 -10.52 -27.29
N GLN A 123 -13.91 -9.50 -26.62
CA GLN A 123 -12.48 -9.29 -26.40
C GLN A 123 -11.93 -10.24 -25.31
N LEU A 124 -12.76 -10.64 -24.34
CA LEU A 124 -12.39 -11.61 -23.29
C LEU A 124 -12.02 -12.98 -23.87
N ASN A 125 -12.58 -13.37 -25.01
CA ASN A 125 -12.26 -14.62 -25.69
C ASN A 125 -10.85 -14.62 -26.32
N TRP A 126 -10.25 -13.45 -26.48
CA TRP A 126 -8.92 -13.29 -27.09
C TRP A 126 -7.81 -13.15 -26.04
N LEU A 127 -8.15 -13.13 -24.76
CA LEU A 127 -7.17 -12.99 -23.68
C LEU A 127 -6.40 -14.29 -23.43
N PRO A 128 -5.08 -14.21 -23.19
CA PRO A 128 -4.31 -15.32 -22.65
C PRO A 128 -4.92 -15.86 -21.34
N SER A 129 -4.82 -17.17 -21.12
CA SER A 129 -5.47 -17.88 -20.00
C SER A 129 -5.16 -17.28 -18.62
N LYS A 130 -3.94 -16.79 -18.40
CA LYS A 130 -3.54 -16.12 -17.15
C LYS A 130 -4.28 -14.80 -16.91
N LEU A 131 -4.49 -13.99 -17.96
CA LEU A 131 -5.23 -12.72 -17.85
C LEU A 131 -6.73 -12.96 -17.75
N ARG A 132 -7.25 -13.92 -18.52
CA ARG A 132 -8.65 -14.33 -18.45
C ARG A 132 -9.04 -14.79 -17.04
N SER A 133 -8.22 -15.62 -16.40
CA SER A 133 -8.51 -16.08 -15.03
C SER A 133 -8.48 -14.96 -13.98
N LYS A 134 -7.67 -13.91 -14.16
CA LYS A 134 -7.70 -12.72 -13.31
C LYS A 134 -8.98 -11.92 -13.51
N VAL A 135 -9.36 -11.67 -14.77
CA VAL A 135 -10.58 -10.93 -15.09
C VAL A 135 -11.83 -11.69 -14.62
N ASP A 136 -11.91 -13.00 -14.83
CA ASP A 136 -13.04 -13.81 -14.39
C ASP A 136 -13.23 -13.73 -12.86
N LYS A 137 -12.14 -13.73 -12.08
CA LYS A 137 -12.19 -13.49 -10.63
C LYS A 137 -12.76 -12.11 -10.28
N ARG A 138 -12.40 -11.07 -11.04
CA ARG A 138 -12.94 -9.72 -10.84
C ARG A 138 -14.42 -9.64 -11.21
N VAL A 139 -14.84 -10.30 -12.29
CA VAL A 139 -16.26 -10.41 -12.68
C VAL A 139 -17.07 -11.07 -11.55
N SER A 140 -16.61 -12.21 -11.02
CA SER A 140 -17.27 -12.90 -9.90
C SER A 140 -17.32 -12.05 -8.63
N PHE A 141 -16.27 -11.26 -8.37
CA PHE A 141 -16.24 -10.34 -7.23
C PHE A 141 -17.34 -9.27 -7.35
N PHE A 142 -17.46 -8.61 -8.51
CA PHE A 142 -18.44 -7.54 -8.69
C PHE A 142 -19.88 -8.06 -8.84
N SER A 143 -20.10 -9.25 -9.41
CA SER A 143 -21.45 -9.85 -9.47
C SER A 143 -22.02 -10.12 -8.08
N ASN A 144 -21.17 -10.53 -7.13
CA ASN A 144 -21.56 -10.81 -5.74
C ASN A 144 -21.80 -9.55 -4.90
N THR A 145 -21.41 -8.37 -5.40
CA THR A 145 -21.51 -7.10 -4.68
C THR A 145 -22.77 -6.31 -5.08
N THR A 146 -23.52 -6.76 -6.09
CA THR A 146 -24.78 -6.12 -6.50
C THR A 146 -25.82 -6.31 -5.40
N PRO A 147 -26.33 -5.24 -4.75
CA PRO A 147 -27.37 -5.38 -3.75
C PRO A 147 -28.64 -5.90 -4.44
N VAL A 148 -29.22 -6.97 -3.90
CA VAL A 148 -30.59 -7.36 -4.25
C VAL A 148 -31.49 -6.23 -3.76
N LEU A 149 -31.99 -5.40 -4.68
CA LEU A 149 -33.09 -4.49 -4.40
C LEU A 149 -34.31 -5.35 -4.12
N THR A 150 -34.58 -5.63 -2.84
CA THR A 150 -35.90 -6.07 -2.41
C THR A 150 -36.87 -4.92 -2.60
N ALA A 151 -37.92 -5.20 -3.37
CA ALA A 151 -39.00 -4.29 -3.75
C ALA A 151 -39.76 -3.68 -2.57
#